data_AF-A0A3R7B997-F1
#
_entry.id   AF-A0A3R7B997-F1
#
_cell.length_a   1.000
_cell.length_b   1.000
_cell.length_c   1.000
_cell.angle_alpha   90.00
_cell.angle_beta   90.00
_cell.angle_gamma   90.00
#
_symmetry.space_group_name_H-M   'P 1'
#
loop_
_entity.id
_entity.type
_entity.pdbx_description
1 polymer ?
#
loop_
_entity_poly.entity_id
_entity_poly.type
_entity_poly.pdbx_seq_one_letter_code
_entity_poly.pdbx_strand_id
1 'polypeptide(L)' 'MRVHHVVVDSKTYVKAISAIVDEIIKAYEKQDPVNMTRLKNDVAKVYKLPSMPKVVLLRTYSI' A
#
# COMPACT_ATOMS: atom_id res chain seq x y z
N MET A 1 17.98 5.52 22.29
CA MET A 1 17.54 5.61 20.88
C MET A 1 16.23 6.38 20.82
N ARG A 2 16.23 7.62 20.33
CA ARG A 2 14.97 8.34 20.05
C ARG A 2 14.49 7.89 18.67
N VAL A 3 13.44 7.08 18.63
CA VAL A 3 12.70 6.82 17.40
C VAL A 3 12.05 8.13 16.98
N HIS A 4 12.66 8.82 16.02
CA HIS A 4 12.01 9.93 15.35
C HIS A 4 10.78 9.36 14.64
N HIS A 5 9.60 9.55 15.24
CA HIS A 5 8.34 9.35 14.54
C HIS A 5 8.33 10.35 13.38
N VAL A 6 8.70 9.88 12.19
CA VAL A 6 8.43 10.60 10.95
C VAL A 6 6.91 10.60 10.83
N VAL A 7 6.29 11.70 11.29
CA VAL A 7 4.86 11.90 11.18
C VAL A 7 4.58 12.16 9.71
N VAL A 8 4.17 11.11 8.99
CA VAL A 8 3.65 11.28 7.63
C VAL A 8 2.34 12.04 7.74
N ASP A 9 2.23 13.12 6.99
CA ASP A 9 0.97 13.84 6.82
C ASP A 9 -0.15 12.86 6.43
N SER A 10 -1.25 12.88 7.17
CA SER A 10 -2.35 11.92 7.02
C SER A 10 -2.90 11.91 5.59
N LYS A 11 -2.90 13.04 4.87
CA LYS A 11 -3.32 13.10 3.47
C LYS A 11 -2.35 12.36 2.56
N THR A 12 -1.06 12.41 2.84
CA THR A 12 -0.03 11.66 2.09
C THR A 12 -0.19 10.16 2.29
N TYR A 13 -0.48 9.74 3.52
CA TYR A 13 -0.77 8.34 3.81
C TYR A 13 -2.03 7.86 3.09
N VAL A 14 -3.13 8.63 3.13
CA VAL A 14 -4.38 8.29 2.42
C VAL A 14 -4.14 8.19 0.91
N LYS A 15 -3.41 9.14 0.31
CA LYS A 15 -3.06 9.07 -1.13
C LYS A 15 -2.25 7.82 -1.48
N ALA A 16 -1.32 7.42 -0.61
CA ALA A 16 -0.55 6.20 -0.82
C ALA A 16 -1.43 4.95 -0.78
N ILE A 17 -2.41 4.88 0.14
CA ILE A 17 -3.37 3.78 0.19
C ILE A 17 -4.26 3.76 -1.05
N SER A 18 -4.78 4.92 -1.47
CA SER A 18 -5.57 5.03 -2.71
C SER A 18 -4.80 4.50 -3.92
N ALA A 19 -3.53 4.87 -4.07
CA ALA A 19 -2.69 4.38 -5.16
C ALA A 19 -2.51 2.85 -5.14
N ILE A 20 -2.37 2.24 -3.96
CA ILE A 20 -2.31 0.78 -3.83
C ILE A 20 -3.63 0.15 -4.30
N VAL A 21 -4.76 0.71 -3.87
CA VAL A 21 -6.09 0.19 -4.23
C VAL A 21 -6.33 0.30 -5.73
N ASP A 22 -5.97 1.43 -6.35
CA ASP A 22 -6.13 1.64 -7.80
C ASP A 22 -5.35 0.60 -8.61
N GLU A 23 -4.11 0.29 -8.23
CA GLU A 23 -3.31 -0.73 -8.90
C GLU A 23 -3.86 -2.14 -8.69
N ILE A 24 -4.42 -2.44 -7.51
CA ILE A 24 -5.10 -3.71 -7.26
C ILE A 24 -6.35 -3.85 -8.14
N ILE A 25 -7.16 -2.79 -8.27
CA ILE A 25 -8.37 -2.81 -9.11
C ILE A 25 -7.98 -3.05 -10.58
N LYS A 26 -6.99 -2.31 -11.10
CA LYS A 26 -6.53 -2.49 -12.50
C LYS A 26 -6.02 -3.90 -12.76
N ALA A 27 -5.29 -4.47 -11.80
CA ALA A 27 -4.77 -5.83 -11.95
C ALA A 27 -5.90 -6.87 -11.83
N TYR A 28 -6.89 -6.63 -10.96
CA TYR A 28 -8.09 -7.46 -10.87
C TYR A 28 -8.88 -7.46 -12.18
N GLU A 29 -9.09 -6.29 -12.80
CA GLU A 29 -9.77 -6.16 -14.10
C GLU A 29 -9.05 -6.95 -15.21
N LYS A 30 -7.72 -7.02 -15.15
CA LYS A 30 -6.88 -7.77 -16.10
C LYS A 30 -6.68 -9.24 -15.73
N GLN A 31 -7.14 -9.66 -14.55
CA GLN A 31 -6.84 -10.96 -13.94
C GLN A 31 -5.33 -11.23 -13.79
N ASP A 32 -4.54 -10.16 -13.60
CA ASP A 32 -3.10 -10.24 -13.45
C ASP A 32 -2.70 -10.50 -11.99
N PRO A 33 -1.71 -11.36 -11.72
CA PRO A 33 -1.22 -11.59 -10.38
C PRO A 33 -0.49 -10.34 -9.83
N VAL A 34 -0.98 -9.79 -8.73
CA VAL A 34 -0.35 -8.64 -8.05
C VAL A 34 0.70 -9.11 -7.04
N ASN A 35 1.95 -8.69 -7.25
CA ASN A 35 2.98 -8.82 -6.22
C ASN A 35 2.83 -7.71 -5.17
N MET A 36 2.07 -8.00 -4.12
CA MET A 36 1.78 -7.05 -3.03
C MET A 36 3.04 -6.53 -2.31
N THR A 37 4.11 -7.32 -2.24
CA THR A 37 5.37 -6.90 -1.61
C THR A 37 6.07 -5.82 -2.45
N ARG A 38 6.12 -6.00 -3.78
CA ARG A 38 6.65 -4.99 -4.70
C ARG A 38 5.79 -3.73 -4.71
N LEU A 39 4.48 -3.87 -4.91
CA LEU A 39 3.55 -2.75 -4.98
C LEU A 39 3.64 -1.84 -3.73
N LYS A 40 3.62 -2.43 -2.53
CA LYS A 40 3.76 -1.67 -1.28
C LYS A 40 5.12 -0.98 -1.14
N ASN A 41 6.20 -1.60 -1.61
CA ASN A 41 7.53 -0.99 -1.59
C ASN A 41 7.63 0.19 -2.56
N ASP A 42 7.07 0.05 -3.76
CA ASP A 42 7.10 1.09 -4.77
C ASP A 42 6.27 2.30 -4.31
N VAL A 43 5.08 2.06 -3.76
CA VAL A 43 4.26 3.12 -3.16
C VAL A 43 4.97 3.75 -1.96
N ALA A 44 5.61 2.98 -1.07
CA ALA A 44 6.35 3.53 0.06
C ALA A 44 7.48 4.47 -0.39
N LYS A 45 8.18 4.12 -1.49
CA LYS A 45 9.22 4.97 -2.08
C LYS A 45 8.65 6.26 -2.69
N VAL A 46 7.60 6.15 -3.50
CA VAL A 46 6.96 7.29 -4.18
C VAL A 46 6.45 8.31 -3.16
N TYR A 47 5.79 7.84 -2.10
CA TYR A 47 5.20 8.68 -1.06
C TYR A 47 6.14 8.95 0.12
N LYS A 48 7.41 8.53 0.03
CA LYS A 48 8.44 8.68 1.07
C LYS A 48 7.95 8.27 2.47
N LEU A 49 7.23 7.15 2.53
CA LEU A 49 6.71 6.62 3.77
C LEU A 49 7.85 6.04 4.62
N PRO A 50 7.89 6.32 5.93
CA PRO A 50 8.90 5.79 6.85
C PRO A 50 8.73 4.30 7.10
N SER A 51 7.55 3.76 6.78
CA SER A 51 7.16 2.37 7.02
C SER A 51 6.34 1.87 5.85
N MET A 52 6.46 0.56 5.57
CA MET A 52 5.64 -0.09 4.55
C MET A 52 4.15 -0.03 4.91
N PRO A 53 3.25 0.33 3.96
CA PRO A 53 1.81 0.36 4.19
C PRO A 53 1.27 -1.01 4.62
N LYS A 54 0.55 -1.02 5.75
CA LYS A 54 -0.12 -2.22 6.27
C LYS A 54 -1.45 -2.46 5.56
N VAL A 55 -1.42 -2.69 4.25
CA VAL A 55 -2.59 -3.13 3.49
C VAL A 55 -2.67 -4.65 3.56
N VAL A 56 -3.59 -5.19 4.35
CA VAL A 56 -3.85 -6.63 4.40
C VAL A 56 -4.96 -6.92 3.40
N LEU A 57 -4.67 -7.73 2.38
CA LEU A 57 -5.72 -8.24 1.50
C LEU A 57 -6.56 -9.20 2.35
N LEU A 58 -7.81 -8.84 2.64
CA LEU A 58 -8.79 -9.78 3.15
C LEU A 58 -8.94 -10.85 2.09
N ARG A 59 -8.25 -11.98 2.26
CA ARG A 59 -8.61 -13.19 1.52
C ARG A 59 -10.04 -13.48 1.94
N THR A 60 -10.97 -13.38 1.01
CA THR A 60 -12.34 -13.83 1.24
C THR A 60 -12.25 -15.27 1.73
N TYR A 61 -12.67 -15.51 2.98
CA TYR A 61 -12.97 -16.85 3.42
C TYR A 61 -14.13 -17.32 2.54
N SER A 62 -13.90 -18.35 1.72
CA SER A 62 -15.00 -19.12 1.14
C SER A 62 -15.72 -19.77 2.31
N ILE A 63 -16.93 -19.29 2.60
CA ILE A 63 -17.90 -19.92 3.51
C ILE A 63 -18.65 -20.97 2.68
#